data_AF-W1W0E8-F1
#
_entry.id   AF-W1W0E8-F1
#
_cell.length_a   1.000
_cell.length_b   1.000
_cell.length_c   1.000
_cell.angle_alpha   90.00
_cell.angle_beta   90.00
_cell.angle_gamma   90.00
#
_symmetry.space_group_name_H-M   'P 1'
#
loop_
_entity.id
_entity.type
_entity.pdbx_description
1 polymer ?
#
loop_
_entity_poly.entity_id
_entity_poly.type
_entity_poly.pdbx_seq_one_letter_code
_entity_poly.pdbx_strand_id
1 'polypeptide(L)' 'MSNISLYCLPYSGGSAAMYYKWRNVLSDNITLKPLEPVGKGNEQ' A
#
# COMPACT_ATOMS: atom_id res chain seq x y z
N MET A 1 21.57 -2.13 -4.78
CA MET A 1 20.40 -1.23 -4.75
C MET A 1 19.85 -1.23 -3.34
N SER A 2 19.62 -0.06 -2.73
CA SER A 2 18.98 0.03 -1.40
C SER A 2 17.48 -0.31 -1.52
N ASN A 3 16.97 -1.17 -0.65
CA ASN A 3 15.54 -1.47 -0.59
C ASN A 3 14.80 -0.29 0.08
N ILE A 4 13.78 0.24 -0.58
CA ILE A 4 12.99 1.38 -0.09
C ILE A 4 11.61 0.87 0.31
N SER A 5 11.18 1.16 1.54
CA SER A 5 9.82 0.85 1.97
C SER A 5 8.91 2.05 1.71
N LEU A 6 7.86 1.84 0.91
CA LEU A 6 6.88 2.87 0.57
C LEU A 6 5.58 2.63 1.34
N TYR A 7 5.31 3.47 2.34
CA TYR A 7 4.08 3.43 3.12
C TYR A 7 3.01 4.31 2.45
N CYS A 8 1.83 3.75 2.18
CA CYS A 8 0.75 4.43 1.46
C CYS A 8 -0.52 4.53 2.30
N LEU A 9 -1.10 5.72 2.38
CA LEU A 9 -2.36 5.99 3.09
C LEU A 9 -3.45 6.32 2.07
N PRO A 10 -4.59 5.63 2.10
CA PRO A 10 -5.65 5.89 1.14
C PRO A 10 -6.31 7.25 1.37
N TYR A 11 -6.94 7.77 0.31
CA TYR A 11 -7.81 8.94 0.41
C TYR A 11 -9.04 8.65 1.29
N SER A 12 -9.75 9.69 1.71
CA SER A 12 -10.92 9.57 2.58
C SER A 12 -11.98 8.60 2.01
N GLY A 13 -12.26 7.53 2.75
CA GLY A 13 -13.21 6.50 2.34
C GLY A 13 -12.66 5.48 1.32
N GLY A 14 -11.40 5.59 0.89
CA GLY A 14 -10.71 4.56 0.12
C GLY A 14 -10.24 3.39 1.01
N SER A 15 -9.82 2.30 0.37
CA SER A 15 -9.12 1.17 1.01
C SER A 15 -7.70 1.08 0.49
N ALA A 16 -6.79 0.61 1.33
CA ALA A 16 -5.40 0.31 1.01
C ALA A 16 -5.25 -0.66 -0.18
N ALA A 17 -6.30 -1.44 -0.47
CA ALA A 17 -6.34 -2.34 -1.62
C ALA A 17 -6.09 -1.65 -2.97
N MET A 18 -6.37 -0.35 -3.09
CA MET A 18 -6.11 0.39 -4.32
C MET A 18 -4.62 0.45 -4.71
N TYR A 19 -3.72 0.33 -3.73
CA TYR A 19 -2.28 0.35 -3.96
C TYR A 19 -1.74 -0.99 -4.45
N TYR A 20 -2.43 -2.12 -4.30
CA TYR A 20 -1.90 -3.42 -4.75
C TYR A 20 -1.61 -3.46 -6.25
N LYS A 21 -2.36 -2.71 -7.05
CA LYS A 21 -2.11 -2.55 -8.50
C LYS A 21 -0.74 -1.95 -8.80
N TRP A 22 -0.17 -1.19 -7.87
CA TRP A 22 1.11 -0.51 -8.05
C TRP A 22 2.29 -1.47 -7.97
N ARG A 23 2.12 -2.67 -7.40
CA ARG A 23 3.17 -3.70 -7.38
C ARG A 23 3.65 -4.10 -8.78
N ASN A 24 2.79 -3.96 -9.79
CA ASN A 24 3.14 -4.31 -11.18
C ASN A 24 3.89 -3.20 -11.93
N VAL A 25 3.97 -1.99 -11.38
CA VAL A 25 4.60 -0.83 -12.04
C VAL A 25 5.74 -0.22 -11.20
N LEU A 26 5.83 -0.59 -9.92
CA LEU A 26 6.93 -0.18 -9.05
C LEU A 26 8.19 -0.98 -9.37
N SER A 27 9.33 -0.33 -9.22
CA SER A 27 10.64 -0.97 -9.34
C SER A 27 10.83 -2.04 -8.26
N ASP A 28 11.54 -3.12 -8.59
CA ASP A 28 11.78 -4.26 -7.69
C ASP A 28 12.49 -3.90 -6.38
N ASN A 29 13.16 -2.74 -6.33
CA ASN A 29 13.80 -2.22 -5.12
C ASN A 29 12.83 -1.50 -4.17
N ILE A 30 11.54 -1.40 -4.51
CA ILE A 30 10.52 -0.72 -3.69
C ILE A 30 9.56 -1.75 -3.09
N THR A 31 9.59 -1.85 -1.75
CA THR A 31 8.65 -2.66 -0.98
C THR A 31 7.41 -1.82 -0.66
N LEU A 32 6.29 -2.11 -1.32
CA LEU A 32 5.02 -1.43 -1.08
C LEU A 32 4.35 -1.91 0.22
N LYS A 33 4.04 -0.98 1.12
CA LYS A 33 3.35 -1.18 2.40
C LYS A 33 2.08 -0.32 2.48
N PRO A 34 0.97 -0.73 1.85
CA PRO A 34 -0.31 -0.04 2.00
C PRO A 34 -0.78 -0.14 3.46
N LEU A 35 -1.28 0.96 4.02
CA LEU A 35 -1.79 1.02 5.38
C LEU A 35 -3.32 1.16 5.33
N GLU A 36 -4.02 0.15 5.86
CA GLU A 36 -5.47 0.15 5.90
C GLU A 36 -5.95 0.99 7.10
N PRO A 37 -6.73 2.07 6.89
CA PRO A 37 -7.29 2.85 7.97
C PRO A 37 -8.27 2.00 8.80
N VAL A 38 -8.20 2.22 10.12
CA VAL A 38 -9.05 1.56 11.11
C VAL A 38 -10.52 1.79 10.75
N GLY A 39 -11.30 0.71 10.70
CA GLY A 39 -12.73 0.74 10.39
C GLY A 39 -13.09 0.46 8.92
N LYS A 40 -12.12 0.25 8.03
CA LYS A 40 -12.35 -0.25 6.66
C LYS A 40 -11.45 -1.44 6.33
N GLY A 41 -11.89 -2.64 6.68
CA GLY A 41 -11.19 -3.87 6.28
C GLY A 41 -11.13 -4.86 7.43
N ASN A 42 -11.72 -6.03 7.22
CA ASN A 42 -11.73 -7.14 8.17
C ASN A 42 -10.38 -7.88 8.14
N GLU A 43 -9.28 -7.19 8.39
CA GLU A 43 -8.00 -7.86 8.66
C GLU A 43 -7.89 -8.07 10.18
N GLN A 44 -8.65 -9.07 10.65
CA GLN A 44 -8.31 -9.85 11.85
C GLN A 44 -7.43 -11.02 11.44
#